data_AF-A0A2V8G1S7-F1
#
_entry.id   AF-A0A2V8G1S7-F1
#
_cell.length_a   1.000
_cell.length_b   1.000
_cell.length_c   1.000
_cell.angle_alpha   90.00
_cell.angle_beta   90.00
_cell.angle_gamma   90.00
#
_symmetry.space_group_name_H-M   'P 1'
#
loop_
_entity.id
_entity.type
_entity.pdbx_description
1 polymer ?
#
loop_
_entity_poly.entity_id
_entity_poly.type
_entity_poly.pdbx_seq_one_letter_code
_entity_poly.pdbx_strand_id
1 'polypeptide(L)'
;MSRSSRSRTDLQVRAVPAKGHHSVYVVYLRDPRGDGKAGYYVGMTGLSPEQRFDNHKRGIKAAGVVTRCGERLVPRLYAHLNPMPYAKALEMEGALADSLRKRGYVVFGGH
;
A
#
# COMPACT_ATOMS: atom_id res chain seq x y z
N MET A 1 6.34 61.98 8.82
CA MET A 1 7.40 61.10 8.28
C MET A 1 6.83 59.69 8.14
N SER A 2 6.65 59.23 6.90
CA SER A 2 6.15 57.90 6.53
C SER A 2 7.13 56.77 6.82
N ARG A 3 6.61 55.56 7.07
CA ARG A 3 7.11 54.18 6.78
C ARG A 3 6.30 53.23 7.69
N SER A 4 5.16 52.66 7.28
CA SER A 4 4.88 51.68 6.22
C SER A 4 5.68 50.37 6.32
N SER A 5 5.00 49.33 6.81
CA SER A 5 5.03 47.90 6.40
C SER A 5 6.34 47.10 6.66
N ARG A 6 6.36 45.81 6.98
CA ARG A 6 5.52 44.67 6.54
C ARG A 6 5.53 43.58 7.61
N SER A 7 4.35 43.00 7.82
CA SER A 7 4.17 41.65 8.36
C SER A 7 4.97 40.65 7.52
N ARG A 8 5.82 39.84 8.17
CA ARG A 8 6.43 38.65 7.54
C ARG A 8 5.37 37.56 7.54
N THR A 9 4.53 37.56 6.51
CA THR A 9 3.68 36.43 6.19
C THR A 9 4.53 35.23 5.82
N ASP A 10 4.42 34.21 6.67
CA ASP A 10 4.54 32.78 6.41
C ASP A 10 4.27 32.45 4.93
N LEU A 11 5.33 32.17 4.18
CA LEU A 11 5.24 31.53 2.86
C LEU A 11 5.74 30.10 3.05
N GLN A 12 4.86 29.27 3.62
CA GLN A 12 4.99 27.83 3.57
C GLN A 12 4.85 27.38 2.12
N VAL A 13 5.98 27.31 1.42
CA VAL A 13 6.07 26.68 0.11
C VAL A 13 5.66 25.23 0.30
N ARG A 14 4.44 24.89 -0.14
CA ARG A 14 3.98 23.49 -0.22
C ARG A 14 4.90 22.77 -1.21
N ALA A 15 5.90 22.07 -0.69
CA ALA A 15 6.73 21.19 -1.48
C ALA A 15 5.82 20.18 -2.19
N VAL A 16 5.85 20.16 -3.52
CA VAL A 16 5.20 19.10 -4.29
C VAL A 16 5.98 17.82 -3.96
N PRO A 17 5.38 16.80 -3.34
CA PRO A 17 6.11 15.60 -2.99
C PRO A 17 6.64 14.97 -4.28
N ALA A 18 7.95 14.68 -4.30
CA ALA A 18 8.57 13.98 -5.41
C ALA A 18 7.77 12.70 -5.72
N LYS A 19 7.53 12.38 -6.99
CA LYS A 19 6.88 11.13 -7.38
C LYS A 19 7.72 9.97 -6.82
N GLY A 20 7.20 9.32 -5.78
CA GLY A 20 7.86 8.15 -5.21
C GLY A 20 7.77 6.96 -6.17
N HIS A 21 8.59 5.94 -5.90
CA HIS A 21 8.58 4.68 -6.64
C HIS A 21 7.97 3.53 -5.81
N HIS A 22 7.27 3.85 -4.71
CA HIS A 22 6.61 2.84 -3.90
C HIS A 22 5.18 2.62 -4.36
N SER A 23 4.70 1.39 -4.14
CA SER A 23 3.38 0.93 -4.51
C SER A 23 2.77 0.12 -3.38
N VAL A 24 1.49 0.29 -3.14
CA VAL A 24 0.69 -0.68 -2.40
C VAL A 24 0.19 -1.77 -3.36
N TYR A 25 0.00 -2.98 -2.87
CA TYR A 25 -0.52 -4.10 -3.65
C TYR A 25 -1.43 -5.00 -2.81
N VAL A 26 -2.36 -5.65 -3.49
CA VAL A 26 -3.28 -6.61 -2.88
C VAL A 26 -3.21 -7.93 -3.63
N VAL A 27 -3.07 -9.02 -2.89
CA VAL A 27 -3.10 -10.39 -3.39
C VAL A 27 -4.37 -11.09 -2.90
N TYR A 28 -5.07 -11.77 -3.81
CA TYR A 28 -6.14 -12.70 -3.45
C TYR A 28 -5.55 -14.00 -2.90
N LEU A 29 -6.02 -14.40 -1.73
CA LEU A 29 -5.61 -15.63 -1.05
C LEU A 29 -6.76 -16.64 -1.10
N ARG A 30 -6.47 -17.84 -1.62
CA ARG A 30 -7.39 -18.97 -1.59
C ARG A 30 -7.24 -19.72 -0.26
N ASP A 31 -8.33 -19.79 0.49
CA ASP A 31 -8.44 -20.51 1.76
C ASP A 31 -7.22 -20.37 2.70
N PRO A 32 -6.83 -19.13 3.08
CA PRO A 32 -5.63 -18.91 3.87
C PRO A 32 -5.71 -19.44 5.31
N ARG A 33 -6.92 -19.73 5.81
CA ARG A 33 -7.18 -20.24 7.17
C ARG A 33 -7.59 -21.72 7.22
N GLY A 34 -7.87 -22.36 6.09
CA GLY A 34 -8.40 -23.73 6.05
C GLY A 34 -9.88 -23.82 6.43
N ASP A 35 -10.62 -22.71 6.38
CA ASP A 35 -12.05 -22.61 6.69
C ASP A 35 -12.93 -22.45 5.43
N GLY A 36 -12.34 -22.60 4.25
CA GLY A 36 -12.99 -22.47 2.95
C GLY A 36 -13.25 -21.02 2.52
N LYS A 37 -12.87 -20.02 3.32
CA LYS A 37 -13.11 -18.61 3.00
C LYS A 37 -11.88 -17.99 2.32
N ALA A 38 -12.11 -17.17 1.30
CA ALA A 38 -11.04 -16.39 0.71
C ALA A 38 -10.57 -15.26 1.63
N GLY A 39 -9.35 -14.78 1.40
CA GLY A 39 -8.81 -13.61 2.08
C GLY A 39 -7.98 -12.73 1.15
N TYR A 40 -7.46 -11.65 1.70
CA TYR A 40 -6.55 -10.74 1.01
C TYR A 40 -5.26 -10.57 1.80
N TYR A 41 -4.15 -10.44 1.09
CA TYR A 41 -2.91 -9.91 1.65
C TYR A 41 -2.70 -8.50 1.12
N VAL A 42 -2.43 -7.55 2.01
CA VAL A 42 -2.09 -6.16 1.67
C VAL A 42 -0.63 -5.94 2.03
N GLY A 43 0.11 -5.28 1.14
CA GLY A 43 1.52 -4.95 1.35
C GLY A 43 1.92 -3.69 0.60
N MET A 44 3.09 -3.13 0.95
CA MET A 44 3.78 -2.13 0.15
C MET A 44 5.12 -2.64 -0.38
N THR A 45 5.63 -2.00 -1.44
CA THR A 45 6.91 -2.34 -2.05
C THR A 45 7.52 -1.16 -2.80
N GLY A 46 8.86 -1.11 -2.88
CA GLY A 46 9.59 -0.23 -3.80
C GLY A 46 9.82 -0.85 -5.19
N LEU A 47 9.29 -2.05 -5.46
CA LEU A 47 9.28 -2.70 -6.77
C LEU A 47 7.92 -2.48 -7.46
N SER A 48 7.75 -2.99 -8.69
CA SER A 48 6.39 -3.19 -9.20
C SER A 48 5.63 -4.26 -8.39
N PRO A 49 4.31 -4.13 -8.23
CA PRO A 49 3.47 -5.17 -7.63
C PRO A 49 3.68 -6.56 -8.24
N GLU A 50 3.88 -6.65 -9.55
CA GLU A 50 4.10 -7.87 -10.31
C GLU A 50 5.43 -8.54 -9.91
N GLN A 51 6.53 -7.78 -9.91
CA GLN A 51 7.83 -8.27 -9.46
C GLN A 51 7.79 -8.68 -7.98
N ARG A 52 7.08 -7.91 -7.14
CA ARG A 52 6.94 -8.25 -5.73
C ARG A 52 6.14 -9.54 -5.55
N PHE A 53 5.10 -9.76 -6.34
CA PHE A 53 4.32 -10.99 -6.31
C PHE A 53 5.12 -12.20 -6.80
N ASP A 54 5.89 -12.07 -7.88
CA ASP A 54 6.82 -13.12 -8.34
C ASP A 54 7.82 -13.52 -7.24
N ASN A 55 8.42 -12.52 -6.58
CA ASN A 55 9.30 -12.75 -5.44
C ASN A 55 8.61 -13.53 -4.32
N HIS A 56 7.35 -13.23 -4.00
CA HIS A 56 6.57 -14.01 -3.03
C HIS A 56 6.39 -15.47 -3.46
N LYS A 57 6.06 -15.72 -4.73
CA LYS A 57 5.87 -17.08 -5.26
C LYS A 57 7.18 -17.87 -5.29
N ARG A 58 8.32 -17.19 -5.40
CA ARG A 58 9.67 -17.77 -5.34
C ARG A 58 10.25 -17.87 -3.93
N GLY A 59 9.52 -17.41 -2.90
CA GLY A 59 9.99 -17.43 -1.50
C GLY A 59 11.02 -16.34 -1.17
N ILE A 60 11.22 -15.36 -2.04
CA ILE A 60 12.22 -14.30 -1.86
C ILE A 60 11.61 -13.13 -1.09
N LYS A 61 12.08 -12.90 0.15
CA LYS A 61 11.54 -11.85 1.05
C LYS A 61 10.01 -11.91 1.12
N ALA A 62 9.48 -13.13 1.27
CA ALA A 62 8.08 -13.47 1.05
C ALA A 62 7.30 -13.61 2.36
N ALA A 63 5.99 -13.37 2.28
CA ALA A 63 5.06 -13.72 3.34
C ALA A 63 4.55 -15.15 3.09
N GLY A 64 4.70 -16.04 4.07
CA GLY A 64 4.35 -17.47 3.90
C GLY A 64 2.90 -17.70 3.46
N VAL A 65 1.96 -16.87 3.91
CA VAL A 65 0.56 -16.93 3.48
C VAL A 65 0.39 -16.64 1.98
N VAL A 66 1.18 -15.74 1.41
CA VAL A 66 1.15 -15.39 -0.02
C VAL A 66 1.82 -16.49 -0.84
N THR A 67 2.93 -17.04 -0.36
CA THR A 67 3.60 -18.17 -1.03
C THR A 67 2.66 -19.37 -1.13
N ARG A 68 2.03 -19.75 -0.01
CA ARG A 68 1.14 -20.92 0.10
C ARG A 68 -0.22 -20.72 -0.57
N CYS A 69 -0.87 -19.58 -0.32
CA CYS A 69 -2.28 -19.37 -0.66
C CYS A 69 -2.52 -18.27 -1.71
N GLY A 70 -1.48 -17.51 -2.08
CA GLY A 70 -1.60 -16.41 -3.04
C GLY A 70 -1.81 -16.89 -4.47
N GLU A 71 -2.92 -16.46 -5.07
CA GLU A 71 -3.35 -16.89 -6.41
C GLU A 71 -3.09 -15.81 -7.47
N ARG A 72 -3.45 -14.56 -7.19
CA ARG A 72 -3.31 -13.45 -8.15
C ARG A 72 -3.32 -12.09 -7.46
N LEU A 73 -2.78 -11.08 -8.15
CA LEU A 73 -2.96 -9.68 -7.78
C LEU A 73 -4.42 -9.23 -8.01
N VAL A 74 -4.82 -8.18 -7.29
CA VAL A 74 -6.14 -7.54 -7.43
C VAL A 74 -6.01 -6.04 -7.71
N PRO A 75 -5.55 -5.64 -8.92
CA PRO A 75 -5.21 -4.24 -9.24
C PRO A 75 -6.37 -3.26 -9.03
N ARG A 76 -7.62 -3.71 -9.21
CA ARG A 76 -8.82 -2.89 -8.97
C ARG A 76 -8.86 -2.26 -7.57
N LEU A 77 -8.21 -2.86 -6.58
CA LEU A 77 -8.18 -2.35 -5.20
C LEU A 77 -7.08 -1.31 -4.95
N TYR A 78 -6.04 -1.22 -5.79
CA TYR A 78 -4.85 -0.43 -5.43
C TYR A 78 -4.19 0.34 -6.60
N ALA A 79 -4.39 -0.05 -7.86
CA ALA A 79 -3.59 0.47 -8.97
C ALA A 79 -3.72 2.00 -9.14
N HIS A 80 -4.92 2.53 -8.92
CA HIS A 80 -5.22 3.96 -8.98
C HIS A 80 -4.56 4.80 -7.88
N LEU A 81 -4.02 4.15 -6.84
CA LEU A 81 -3.30 4.81 -5.75
C LEU A 81 -1.81 4.99 -6.07
N ASN A 82 -1.27 4.18 -7.00
CA ASN A 82 0.16 4.10 -7.25
C ASN A 82 0.61 5.01 -8.41
N PRO A 83 1.88 5.46 -8.43
CA PRO A 83 2.90 5.28 -7.39
C PRO A 83 2.88 6.41 -6.35
N MET A 84 3.52 6.19 -5.20
CA MET A 84 3.58 7.15 -4.10
C MET A 84 4.93 7.13 -3.35
N PRO A 85 5.25 8.17 -2.54
CA PRO A 85 6.39 8.15 -1.62
C PRO A 85 6.27 7.04 -0.57
N TYR A 86 7.39 6.57 -0.03
CA TYR A 86 7.44 5.52 1.00
C TYR A 86 6.50 5.78 2.18
N ALA A 87 6.57 6.97 2.78
CA ALA A 87 5.73 7.34 3.92
C ALA A 87 4.23 7.24 3.60
N LYS A 88 3.84 7.62 2.38
CA LYS A 88 2.45 7.49 1.92
C LYS A 88 2.09 6.03 1.67
N ALA A 89 3.00 5.22 1.13
CA ALA A 89 2.79 3.79 0.92
C ALA A 89 2.51 3.05 2.23
N LEU A 90 3.24 3.38 3.30
CA LEU A 90 3.02 2.82 4.63
C LEU A 90 1.62 3.18 5.17
N GLU A 91 1.24 4.47 5.09
CA GLU A 91 -0.10 4.93 5.50
C GLU A 91 -1.22 4.24 4.68
N MET A 92 -1.04 4.15 3.36
CA MET A 92 -2.03 3.56 2.46
C MET A 92 -2.14 2.04 2.64
N GLU A 93 -1.06 1.35 3.01
CA GLU A 93 -1.08 -0.09 3.31
C GLU A 93 -2.04 -0.38 4.47
N GLY A 94 -1.87 0.32 5.59
CA GLY A 94 -2.74 0.19 6.76
C GLY A 94 -4.18 0.59 6.46
N ALA A 95 -4.40 1.75 5.82
CA ALA A 95 -5.74 2.23 5.49
C ALA A 95 -6.51 1.27 4.57
N LEU A 96 -5.84 0.68 3.58
CA LEU A 96 -6.44 -0.28 2.65
C LEU A 96 -6.78 -1.60 3.37
N ALA A 97 -5.88 -2.09 4.22
CA ALA A 97 -6.12 -3.30 5.00
C ALA A 97 -7.32 -3.13 5.95
N ASP A 98 -7.41 -2.00 6.64
CA ASP A 98 -8.52 -1.70 7.54
C ASP A 98 -9.85 -1.53 6.81
N SER A 99 -9.85 -0.90 5.63
CA SER A 99 -11.04 -0.80 4.79
C SER A 99 -11.57 -2.18 4.38
N LEU A 100 -10.68 -3.11 4.00
CA LEU A 100 -11.06 -4.49 3.67
C LEU A 100 -11.57 -5.26 4.89
N ARG A 101 -10.95 -5.09 6.06
CA ARG A 101 -11.42 -5.69 7.33
C ARG A 101 -12.82 -5.20 7.70
N LYS A 102 -13.08 -3.89 7.60
CA LYS A 102 -14.40 -3.28 7.85
C LYS A 102 -15.49 -3.81 6.91
N ARG A 103 -15.11 -4.23 5.71
CA ARG A 103 -16.02 -4.90 4.75
C ARG A 103 -16.22 -6.39 5.02
N GLY A 104 -15.64 -6.93 6.09
CA GLY A 104 -15.82 -8.32 6.52
C GLY A 104 -14.87 -9.33 5.89
N TYR A 105 -13.84 -8.87 5.15
CA TYR A 105 -12.85 -9.79 4.58
C TYR A 105 -11.81 -10.23 5.61
N VAL A 106 -11.29 -11.44 5.43
CA VAL A 106 -10.07 -11.89 6.10
C VAL A 106 -8.88 -11.17 5.45
N VAL A 107 -8.08 -10.45 6.25
CA VAL A 107 -6.95 -9.66 5.75
C VAL A 107 -5.67 -9.98 6.52
N PHE A 108 -4.57 -10.18 5.77
CA PHE A 108 -3.21 -10.35 6.26
C PHE A 108 -2.34 -9.16 5.79
N GLY A 109 -1.30 -8.81 6.56
CA GLY A 109 -0.47 -7.62 6.29
C GLY A 109 -1.16 -6.31 6.67
N GLY A 110 -0.67 -5.18 6.14
CA GLY A 110 -1.17 -3.85 6.50
C GLY A 110 -0.84 -3.45 7.93
N HIS A 111 0.44 -3.50 8.28
CA HIS A 111 1.01 -3.13 9.57
C HIS A 111 1.67 -1.75 9.52
#